data_AF-A0A099T393-F1
#
_entry.id   AF-A0A099T393-F1
#
_cell.length_a   1.000
_cell.length_b   1.000
_cell.length_c   1.000
_cell.angle_alpha   90.00
_cell.angle_beta   90.00
_cell.angle_gamma   90.00
#
_symmetry.space_group_name_H-M   'P 1'
#
loop_
_entity.id
_entity.type
_entity.pdbx_description
1 polymer ?
#
loop_
_entity_poly.entity_id
_entity_poly.type
_entity_poly.pdbx_seq_one_letter_code
_entity_poly.pdbx_strand_id
1 'polypeptide(L)'
;MKFNKEQGRYIILGSIDGLLAVLGVVIGTSHVVDDPSIIINAALGGAVALAMTNGIGSYLAESAVEYGNLAELEKPLLRSLESTDLEARTKKKIWNDSIAHGGSSFMGSLVPISPFYFFDEMALEIAVVLSISVLAILGIYSGKIAKQSVIKHAVRMIGLGVLIVAAVTVLGLE
;
A
#
# COMPACT_ATOMS: atom_id res chain seq x y z
N MET A 1 -15.96 16.63 5.45
CA MET A 1 -15.74 15.35 4.73
C MET A 1 -15.94 14.20 5.70
N LYS A 2 -17.00 13.38 5.55
CA LYS A 2 -17.10 12.12 6.30
C LYS A 2 -16.11 11.14 5.67
N PHE A 3 -15.04 10.79 6.38
CA PHE A 3 -14.16 9.70 5.97
C PHE A 3 -15.01 8.43 5.84
N ASN A 4 -15.17 7.92 4.63
CA ASN A 4 -15.87 6.66 4.41
C ASN A 4 -14.93 5.54 4.88
N LYS A 5 -15.43 4.63 5.72
CA LYS A 5 -14.60 3.56 6.31
C LYS A 5 -13.92 2.69 5.24
N GLU A 6 -14.52 2.58 4.05
CA GLU A 6 -13.97 1.88 2.89
C GLU A 6 -12.71 2.54 2.32
N GLN A 7 -12.68 3.87 2.19
CA GLN A 7 -11.49 4.60 1.73
C GLN A 7 -10.33 4.47 2.72
N GLY A 8 -10.64 4.48 4.02
CA GLY A 8 -9.64 4.25 5.08
C GLY A 8 -8.95 2.89 4.95
N ARG A 9 -9.65 1.87 4.44
CA ARG A 9 -9.07 0.54 4.19
C ARG A 9 -7.99 0.61 3.10
N TYR A 10 -8.29 1.23 1.96
CA TYR A 10 -7.35 1.34 0.84
C TYR A 10 -6.14 2.19 1.15
N ILE A 11 -6.30 3.24 1.97
CA ILE A 11 -5.17 4.05 2.45
C ILE A 11 -4.24 3.20 3.31
N ILE A 12 -4.79 2.41 4.23
CA ILE A 12 -3.98 1.56 5.11
C ILE A 12 -3.28 0.47 4.30
N LEU A 13 -4.03 -0.25 3.45
CA LEU A 13 -3.49 -1.32 2.60
C LEU A 13 -2.39 -0.79 1.68
N GLY A 14 -2.66 0.30 0.95
CA GLY A 14 -1.67 0.85 0.05
C GLY A 14 -0.42 1.31 0.78
N SER A 15 -0.55 2.06 1.88
CA SER A 15 0.63 2.47 2.67
C SER A 15 1.46 1.29 3.18
N ILE A 16 0.84 0.18 3.58
CA ILE A 16 1.56 -1.03 3.99
C ILE A 16 2.28 -1.65 2.79
N ASP A 17 1.60 -1.84 1.67
CA ASP A 17 2.15 -2.46 0.47
C ASP A 17 3.37 -1.67 -0.05
N GLY A 18 3.22 -0.35 -0.16
CA GLY A 18 4.28 0.55 -0.61
C GLY A 18 5.47 0.55 0.32
N LEU A 19 5.23 0.65 1.63
CA LEU A 19 6.31 0.67 2.63
C LEU A 19 7.06 -0.67 2.65
N LEU A 20 6.36 -1.80 2.70
CA LEU A 20 6.98 -3.11 2.82
C LEU A 20 7.75 -3.52 1.56
N ALA A 21 7.15 -3.33 0.38
CA ALA A 21 7.78 -3.75 -0.86
C ALA A 21 9.01 -2.89 -1.18
N VAL A 22 8.94 -1.57 -0.98
CA VAL A 22 10.10 -0.69 -1.21
C VAL A 22 11.16 -0.83 -0.12
N LEU A 23 10.79 -1.12 1.13
CA LEU A 23 11.76 -1.50 2.15
C LEU A 23 12.54 -2.75 1.73
N GLY A 24 11.88 -3.75 1.14
CA GLY A 24 12.55 -4.93 0.58
C GLY A 24 13.55 -4.59 -0.53
N VAL A 25 13.18 -3.68 -1.44
CA VAL A 25 14.07 -3.17 -2.50
C VAL A 25 15.27 -2.44 -1.91
N VAL A 26 15.04 -1.54 -0.96
CA VAL A 26 16.10 -0.76 -0.29
C VAL A 26 17.09 -1.69 0.41
N ILE A 27 16.61 -2.65 1.20
CA ILE A 27 17.47 -3.63 1.87
C ILE A 27 18.27 -4.42 0.84
N GLY A 28 17.61 -5.06 -0.13
CA GLY A 28 18.30 -5.91 -1.09
C GLY A 28 19.29 -5.17 -1.99
N THR A 29 19.06 -3.89 -2.28
CA THR A 29 20.00 -3.07 -3.08
C THR A 29 21.16 -2.55 -2.23
N SER A 30 20.90 -2.16 -0.98
CA SER A 30 21.91 -1.63 -0.06
C SER A 30 23.00 -2.64 0.32
N HIS A 31 22.74 -3.94 0.17
CA HIS A 31 23.75 -4.97 0.41
C HIS A 31 24.72 -5.15 -0.77
N VAL A 32 24.24 -4.88 -2.00
CA VAL A 32 25.04 -5.08 -3.22
C VAL A 32 25.79 -3.82 -3.63
N VAL A 33 25.24 -2.64 -3.30
CA VAL A 33 25.71 -1.35 -3.77
C VAL A 33 25.69 -0.32 -2.65
N ASP A 34 26.81 0.37 -2.46
CA ASP A 34 26.94 1.44 -1.45
C ASP A 34 26.48 2.83 -1.96
N ASP A 35 26.35 3.03 -3.29
CA ASP A 35 25.93 4.30 -3.87
C ASP A 35 24.45 4.60 -3.59
N PRO A 36 24.14 5.63 -2.77
CA PRO A 36 22.75 5.99 -2.43
C PRO A 36 21.91 6.33 -3.65
N SER A 37 22.52 6.85 -4.72
CA SER A 37 21.80 7.23 -5.95
C SER A 37 21.19 6.02 -6.64
N ILE A 38 21.90 4.88 -6.64
CA ILE A 38 21.42 3.64 -7.25
C ILE A 38 20.27 3.08 -6.41
N ILE A 39 20.41 3.07 -5.09
CA ILE A 39 19.38 2.61 -4.15
C ILE A 39 18.11 3.44 -4.31
N ILE A 40 18.22 4.77 -4.29
CA ILE A 40 17.10 5.70 -4.45
C ILE A 40 16.38 5.47 -5.79
N ASN A 41 17.13 5.39 -6.89
CA ASN A 41 16.53 5.21 -8.22
C ASN A 41 15.82 3.84 -8.35
N ALA A 42 16.41 2.77 -7.81
CA ALA A 42 15.79 1.45 -7.78
C ALA A 42 14.51 1.47 -6.93
N ALA A 43 14.57 2.06 -5.74
CA ALA A 43 13.44 2.18 -4.83
C ALA A 43 12.31 3.06 -5.38
N LEU A 44 12.63 4.18 -6.04
CA LEU A 44 11.65 5.04 -6.72
C LEU A 44 11.01 4.34 -7.93
N GLY A 45 11.80 3.60 -8.71
CA GLY A 45 11.28 2.78 -9.80
C GLY A 45 10.27 1.75 -9.28
N GLY A 46 10.62 1.05 -8.20
CA GLY A 46 9.72 0.14 -7.49
C GLY A 46 8.47 0.84 -6.94
N ALA A 47 8.63 2.02 -6.33
CA ALA A 47 7.54 2.82 -5.79
C ALA A 47 6.50 3.20 -6.85
N VAL A 48 6.96 3.68 -8.01
CA VAL A 48 6.07 4.05 -9.13
C VAL A 48 5.38 2.82 -9.70
N ALA A 49 6.12 1.73 -9.92
CA ALA A 49 5.55 0.48 -10.42
C ALA A 49 4.47 -0.07 -9.48
N LEU A 50 4.71 -0.06 -8.17
CA LEU A 50 3.74 -0.48 -7.15
C LEU A 50 2.53 0.44 -7.08
N ALA A 51 2.73 1.76 -7.09
CA ALA A 51 1.63 2.72 -7.07
C ALA A 51 0.70 2.54 -8.27
N MET A 52 1.26 2.36 -9.47
CA MET A 52 0.49 2.10 -10.67
C MET A 52 -0.20 0.74 -10.62
N THR A 53 0.51 -0.31 -10.19
CA THR A 53 -0.04 -1.67 -10.12
C THR A 53 -1.17 -1.76 -9.10
N ASN A 54 -1.01 -1.18 -7.90
CA ASN A 54 -2.06 -1.16 -6.89
C ASN A 54 -3.24 -0.29 -7.31
N GLY A 55 -3.00 0.88 -7.93
CA GLY A 55 -4.06 1.75 -8.42
C GLY A 55 -4.89 1.10 -9.53
N ILE A 56 -4.23 0.66 -10.61
CA ILE A 56 -4.90 0.03 -11.76
C ILE A 56 -5.47 -1.34 -11.39
N GLY A 57 -4.74 -2.12 -10.59
CA GLY A 57 -5.18 -3.43 -10.12
C GLY A 57 -6.43 -3.34 -9.26
N SER A 58 -6.49 -2.37 -8.34
CA SER A 58 -7.68 -2.10 -7.54
C SER A 58 -8.84 -1.63 -8.42
N TYR A 59 -8.59 -0.76 -9.41
CA TYR A 59 -9.61 -0.31 -10.35
C TYR A 59 -10.26 -1.48 -11.10
N LEU A 60 -9.43 -2.37 -11.66
CA LEU A 60 -9.90 -3.49 -12.46
C LEU A 60 -10.66 -4.51 -11.59
N ALA A 61 -10.12 -4.84 -10.42
CA ALA A 61 -10.75 -5.77 -9.49
C ALA A 61 -12.08 -5.24 -8.97
N GLU A 62 -12.13 -3.98 -8.54
CA GLU A 62 -13.35 -3.38 -8.00
C GLU A 62 -14.40 -3.14 -9.08
N SER A 63 -13.98 -2.76 -10.30
CA SER A 63 -14.87 -2.67 -11.46
C SER A 63 -15.53 -4.01 -11.75
N ALA A 64 -14.76 -5.11 -11.77
CA ALA A 64 -15.29 -6.44 -12.06
C ALA A 64 -16.37 -6.86 -11.04
N VAL A 65 -16.16 -6.56 -9.76
CA VAL A 65 -17.10 -6.88 -8.68
C VAL A 65 -18.33 -5.98 -8.73
N GLU A 66 -18.15 -4.65 -8.79
CA GLU A 66 -19.25 -3.71 -8.67
C GLU A 66 -20.15 -3.67 -9.92
N TYR A 67 -19.58 -3.76 -11.13
CA TYR A 67 -20.42 -3.92 -12.34
C TYR A 67 -21.09 -5.30 -12.39
N GLY A 68 -20.46 -6.34 -11.83
CA GLY A 68 -21.11 -7.64 -11.63
C GLY A 68 -22.34 -7.54 -10.73
N ASN A 69 -22.22 -6.86 -9.59
CA ASN A 69 -23.34 -6.60 -8.67
C ASN A 69 -24.46 -5.80 -9.34
N LEU A 70 -24.12 -4.78 -10.15
CA LEU A 70 -25.11 -4.03 -10.92
C LEU A 70 -25.86 -4.92 -11.90
N ALA A 71 -25.16 -5.77 -12.65
CA ALA A 71 -25.77 -6.71 -13.59
C ALA A 71 -26.67 -7.75 -12.88
N GLU A 72 -26.33 -8.17 -11.67
CA GLU A 72 -27.20 -9.03 -10.86
C GLU A 72 -28.47 -8.32 -10.39
N LEU A 73 -28.38 -7.02 -10.07
CA LEU A 73 -29.53 -6.19 -9.70
C LEU A 73 -30.45 -5.86 -10.88
N GLU A 74 -29.91 -5.74 -12.11
CA GLU A 74 -30.69 -5.49 -13.32
C GLU A 74 -31.66 -6.65 -13.65
N LYS A 75 -31.26 -7.90 -13.40
CA LYS A 75 -32.06 -9.10 -13.71
C LYS A 75 -33.47 -9.10 -13.08
N PRO A 76 -33.65 -8.95 -11.75
CA PRO A 76 -34.97 -8.90 -11.14
C PRO A 76 -35.73 -7.61 -11.44
N LEU A 77 -35.03 -6.53 -11.79
CA LEU A 77 -35.65 -5.24 -12.14
C LEU A 77 -36.17 -5.20 -13.57
N LEU A 78 -35.74 -6.13 -14.44
CA LEU A 78 -36.02 -6.14 -15.88
C LEU A 78 -35.74 -4.78 -16.56
N ARG A 79 -34.77 -4.05 -16.01
CA ARG A 79 -34.41 -2.69 -16.41
C ARG A 79 -32.92 -2.52 -16.26
N SER A 80 -32.29 -1.89 -17.25
CA SER A 80 -30.89 -1.51 -17.14
C SER A 80 -30.70 -0.36 -16.14
N LEU A 81 -29.64 -0.49 -15.35
CA LEU A 81 -29.10 0.49 -14.44
C LEU A 81 -28.03 1.38 -15.11
N GLU A 82 -27.78 1.20 -16.41
CA GLU A 82 -26.92 2.08 -17.18
C GLU A 82 -27.44 3.53 -17.17
N SER A 83 -26.52 4.48 -17.08
CA SER A 83 -26.78 5.93 -16.97
C SER A 83 -27.65 6.31 -15.77
N THR A 84 -27.74 5.45 -14.73
CA THR A 84 -28.42 5.79 -13.49
C THR A 84 -27.49 6.47 -12.50
N ASP A 85 -28.07 7.21 -11.54
CA ASP A 85 -27.32 7.75 -10.39
C ASP A 85 -26.58 6.67 -9.60
N LEU A 86 -27.08 5.43 -9.63
CA LEU A 86 -26.45 4.30 -8.96
C LEU A 86 -25.14 3.92 -9.66
N GLU A 87 -25.16 3.73 -10.98
CA GLU A 87 -23.96 3.45 -11.78
C GLU A 87 -22.94 4.60 -11.65
N ALA A 88 -23.39 5.85 -11.72
CA ALA A 88 -22.52 7.02 -11.58
C ALA A 88 -21.81 7.06 -10.21
N ARG A 89 -22.52 6.70 -9.13
CA ARG A 89 -21.93 6.58 -7.78
C ARG A 89 -20.94 5.42 -7.69
N THR A 90 -21.27 4.27 -8.29
CA THR A 90 -20.39 3.11 -8.36
C THR A 90 -19.08 3.45 -9.08
N LYS A 91 -19.15 4.06 -10.27
CA LYS A 91 -17.98 4.51 -11.02
C LYS A 91 -17.11 5.48 -10.21
N LYS A 92 -17.74 6.44 -9.52
CA LYS A 92 -17.03 7.40 -8.66
C LYS A 92 -16.36 6.71 -7.46
N LYS A 93 -17.02 5.72 -6.84
CA LYS A 93 -16.46 4.92 -5.75
C LYS A 93 -15.20 4.19 -6.21
N ILE A 94 -15.30 3.41 -7.29
CA ILE A 94 -14.17 2.67 -7.88
C ILE A 94 -12.98 3.60 -8.13
N TRP A 95 -13.22 4.76 -8.76
CA TRP A 95 -12.15 5.72 -9.04
C TRP A 95 -11.49 6.26 -7.77
N ASN A 96 -12.27 6.66 -6.78
CA ASN A 96 -11.74 7.17 -5.52
C ASN A 96 -10.93 6.11 -4.76
N ASP A 97 -11.41 4.89 -4.75
CA ASP A 97 -10.79 3.78 -4.03
C ASP A 97 -9.47 3.37 -4.71
N SER A 98 -9.44 3.37 -6.05
CA SER A 98 -8.23 3.14 -6.86
C SER A 98 -7.17 4.20 -6.64
N ILE A 99 -7.56 5.49 -6.63
CA ILE A 99 -6.64 6.61 -6.37
C ILE A 99 -6.12 6.55 -4.94
N ALA A 100 -6.99 6.26 -3.97
CA ALA A 100 -6.60 6.13 -2.57
C ALA A 100 -5.59 5.00 -2.38
N HIS A 101 -5.82 3.85 -3.03
CA HIS A 101 -4.91 2.72 -2.96
C HIS A 101 -3.55 3.05 -3.59
N GLY A 102 -3.51 3.41 -4.88
CA GLY A 102 -2.24 3.70 -5.57
C GLY A 102 -1.49 4.89 -4.97
N GLY A 103 -2.19 5.96 -4.60
CA GLY A 103 -1.59 7.14 -4.00
C GLY A 103 -1.03 6.87 -2.60
N SER A 104 -1.73 6.09 -1.78
CA SER A 104 -1.21 5.71 -0.45
C SER A 104 -0.04 4.73 -0.53
N SER A 105 0.00 3.85 -1.55
CA SER A 105 1.18 3.02 -1.85
C SER A 105 2.39 3.88 -2.20
N PHE A 106 2.23 4.88 -3.06
CA PHE A 106 3.32 5.80 -3.36
C PHE A 106 3.78 6.59 -2.13
N MET A 107 2.87 7.08 -1.30
CA MET A 107 3.24 7.78 -0.06
C MET A 107 3.93 6.86 0.95
N GLY A 108 3.48 5.60 1.06
CA GLY A 108 4.08 4.61 1.94
C GLY A 108 5.52 4.26 1.54
N SER A 109 5.79 4.15 0.24
CA SER A 109 7.13 3.82 -0.25
C SER A 109 8.15 4.95 -0.10
N LEU A 110 7.73 6.20 0.04
CA LEU A 110 8.66 7.31 0.31
C LEU A 110 9.30 7.21 1.71
N VAL A 111 8.66 6.52 2.65
CA VAL A 111 9.16 6.35 4.01
C VAL A 111 10.54 5.69 4.03
N PRO A 112 10.74 4.47 3.48
CA PRO A 112 12.04 3.83 3.45
C PRO A 112 13.06 4.52 2.55
N ILE A 113 12.63 5.32 1.56
CA ILE A 113 13.52 6.06 0.66
C ILE A 113 14.09 7.31 1.37
N SER A 114 13.28 7.96 2.21
CA SER A 114 13.61 9.28 2.76
C SER A 114 14.98 9.37 3.45
N PRO A 115 15.46 8.39 4.24
CA PRO A 115 16.74 8.54 4.95
C PRO A 115 17.94 8.60 4.01
N PHE A 116 17.89 7.97 2.84
CA PHE A 116 18.98 7.97 1.86
C PHE A 116 19.22 9.34 1.22
N TYR A 117 18.29 10.28 1.36
CA TYR A 117 18.50 11.67 0.92
C TYR A 117 19.22 12.55 1.96
N PHE A 118 19.21 12.15 3.24
CA PHE A 118 19.67 13.00 4.34
C PHE A 118 20.88 12.41 5.10
N PHE A 119 21.09 11.10 4.99
CA PHE A 119 22.13 10.38 5.70
C PHE A 119 22.94 9.55 4.72
N ASP A 120 24.27 9.68 4.80
CA ASP A 120 25.20 8.84 4.04
C ASP A 120 25.56 7.58 4.86
N GLU A 121 25.93 7.77 6.13
CA GLU A 121 26.16 6.68 7.08
C GLU A 121 24.86 6.29 7.79
N MET A 122 24.70 4.99 8.06
CA MET A 122 23.54 4.42 8.77
C MET A 122 22.16 4.63 8.10
N ALA A 123 22.13 5.02 6.82
CA ALA A 123 20.89 5.32 6.11
C ALA A 123 19.90 4.14 6.11
N LEU A 124 20.44 2.92 5.96
CA LEU A 124 19.67 1.67 5.98
C LEU A 124 19.04 1.40 7.34
N GLU A 125 19.81 1.50 8.43
CA GLU A 125 19.34 1.28 9.79
C GLU A 125 18.24 2.29 10.15
N ILE A 126 18.43 3.56 9.77
CA ILE A 126 17.42 4.61 9.96
C ILE A 126 16.16 4.29 9.15
N ALA A 127 16.29 3.85 7.90
CA ALA A 127 15.16 3.45 7.05
C ALA A 127 14.37 2.27 7.63
N VAL A 128 15.05 1.27 8.17
CA VAL A 128 14.41 0.12 8.82
C VAL A 128 13.68 0.56 10.10
N VAL A 129 14.33 1.32 10.98
CA VAL A 129 13.72 1.80 12.23
C VAL A 129 12.52 2.70 11.96
N LEU A 130 12.64 3.63 11.00
CA LEU A 130 11.56 4.51 10.60
C LEU A 130 10.38 3.72 10.02
N SER A 131 10.67 2.75 9.14
CA SER A 131 9.64 1.90 8.52
C SER A 131 8.91 1.05 9.54
N ILE A 132 9.62 0.43 10.49
CA ILE A 132 9.00 -0.33 11.59
C ILE A 132 8.13 0.59 12.47
N SER A 133 8.59 1.80 12.75
CA SER A 133 7.83 2.78 13.53
C SER A 133 6.53 3.17 12.83
N VAL A 134 6.58 3.42 11.52
CA VAL A 134 5.39 3.72 10.71
C VAL A 134 4.45 2.52 10.63
N LEU A 135 4.97 1.29 10.44
CA LEU A 135 4.15 0.06 10.49
C LEU A 135 3.44 -0.11 11.83
N ALA A 136 4.11 0.18 12.95
CA ALA A 136 3.51 0.13 14.26
C ALA A 136 2.35 1.13 14.38
N ILE A 137 2.54 2.36 13.91
CA ILE A 137 1.49 3.40 13.90
C ILE A 137 0.32 2.98 13.01
N LEU A 138 0.58 2.53 11.79
CA LEU A 138 -0.45 2.01 10.89
C LEU A 138 -1.18 0.81 11.52
N GLY A 139 -0.47 -0.03 12.28
CA GLY A 139 -1.01 -1.21 12.96
C GLY A 139 -1.97 -0.84 14.07
N ILE A 140 -1.57 0.15 14.87
CA ILE A 140 -2.41 0.73 15.92
C ILE A 140 -3.67 1.34 15.30
N TYR A 141 -3.51 2.12 14.23
CA TYR A 141 -4.62 2.80 13.55
C TYR A 141 -5.60 1.81 12.92
N SER A 142 -5.09 0.82 12.19
CA SER A 142 -5.87 -0.26 11.60
C SER A 142 -6.64 -1.04 12.66
N GLY A 143 -6.00 -1.41 13.77
CA GLY A 143 -6.65 -2.11 14.89
C GLY A 143 -7.79 -1.31 15.51
N LYS A 144 -7.63 0.02 15.65
CA LYS A 144 -8.69 0.92 16.15
C LYS A 144 -9.89 0.95 15.20
N ILE A 145 -9.65 1.06 13.89
CA ILE A 145 -10.73 1.06 12.88
C ILE A 145 -11.46 -0.28 12.85
N ALA A 146 -10.72 -1.38 12.93
CA ALA A 146 -11.26 -2.73 12.94
C ALA A 146 -12.04 -3.07 14.23
N LYS A 147 -11.99 -2.22 15.27
CA LYS A 147 -12.49 -2.50 16.62
C LYS A 147 -11.91 -3.81 17.20
N GLN A 148 -10.68 -4.14 16.84
CA GLN A 148 -9.96 -5.31 17.31
C GLN A 148 -8.85 -4.91 18.28
N SER A 149 -8.14 -5.90 18.82
CA SER A 149 -6.98 -5.65 19.66
C SER A 149 -5.89 -4.91 18.87
N VAL A 150 -5.69 -3.64 19.24
CA VAL A 150 -4.69 -2.72 18.70
C VAL A 150 -3.28 -3.32 18.74
N ILE A 151 -2.93 -3.91 19.88
CA ILE A 151 -1.60 -4.53 20.09
C ILE A 151 -1.41 -5.72 19.14
N LYS A 152 -2.42 -6.59 18.99
CA LYS A 152 -2.33 -7.73 18.06
C LYS A 152 -2.13 -7.28 16.61
N HIS A 153 -2.76 -6.18 16.20
CA HIS A 153 -2.58 -5.64 14.84
C HIS A 153 -1.19 -5.06 14.64
N ALA A 154 -0.70 -4.24 15.58
CA ALA A 154 0.66 -3.71 15.53
C ALA A 154 1.71 -4.83 15.45
N VAL A 155 1.60 -5.85 16.31
CA VAL A 155 2.53 -7.00 16.31
C VAL A 155 2.48 -7.77 15.00
N ARG A 156 1.29 -8.02 14.42
CA ARG A 156 1.17 -8.68 13.11
C ARG A 156 1.86 -7.90 12.00
N MET A 157 1.71 -6.57 11.99
CA MET A 157 2.27 -5.72 10.94
C MET A 157 3.79 -5.62 11.05
N ILE A 158 4.32 -5.48 12.26
CA ILE A 158 5.76 -5.54 12.51
C ILE A 158 6.30 -6.92 12.11
N GLY A 159 5.58 -7.99 12.45
CA GLY A 159 5.95 -9.36 12.08
C GLY A 159 6.04 -9.57 10.56
N LEU A 160 5.15 -8.96 9.77
CA LEU A 160 5.24 -8.97 8.31
C LEU A 160 6.51 -8.25 7.81
N GLY A 161 6.84 -7.09 8.39
CA GLY A 161 8.08 -6.39 8.10
C GLY A 161 9.32 -7.26 8.37
N VAL A 162 9.42 -7.85 9.57
CA VAL A 162 10.52 -8.76 9.93
C VAL A 162 10.61 -9.95 9.00
N LEU A 163 9.46 -10.53 8.60
CA LEU A 163 9.43 -11.65 7.66
C LEU A 163 9.95 -11.27 6.28
N ILE A 164 9.65 -10.06 5.79
CA ILE A 164 10.18 -9.57 4.51
C ILE A 164 11.69 -9.37 4.61
N VAL A 165 12.20 -8.76 5.69
CA VAL A 165 13.64 -8.63 5.91
C VAL A 165 14.30 -10.00 5.87
N ALA A 166 13.78 -10.97 6.63
CA ALA A 166 14.32 -12.33 6.67
C ALA A 166 14.25 -13.04 5.31
N ALA A 167 13.19 -12.82 4.52
CA ALA A 167 13.06 -13.41 3.20
C ALA A 167 14.08 -12.83 2.21
N VAL A 168 14.29 -11.51 2.25
CA VAL A 168 15.27 -10.82 1.41
C VAL A 168 16.70 -11.27 1.73
N THR A 169 17.05 -11.39 3.01
CA THR A 169 18.37 -11.87 3.43
C THR A 169 18.61 -13.33 3.02
N VAL A 170 17.62 -14.22 3.22
CA VAL A 170 17.74 -15.64 2.84
C VAL A 170 17.92 -15.85 1.34
N LEU A 171 17.35 -14.96 0.51
CA LEU A 171 17.52 -15.03 -0.95
C LEU A 171 18.94 -14.67 -1.41
N GLY A 172 19.86 -14.37 -0.49
CA GLY A 172 21.24 -14.03 -0.83
C GLY A 172 21.34 -12.66 -1.49
N LEU A 173 20.40 -11.76 -1.19
CA LEU A 173 20.56 -10.32 -1.43
C LEU A 173 21.40 -9.72 -0.28
N GLU A 174 22.52 -10.39 0.02
CA GLU A 174 23.56 -10.03 0.98
C GLU A 174 24.89 -9.83 0.25
#